data_AF-A0A3C1LJM7-F1
#
_entry.id   AF-A0A3C1LJM7-F1
#
_cell.length_a   1.000
_cell.length_b   1.000
_cell.length_c   1.000
_cell.angle_alpha   90.00
_cell.angle_beta   90.00
_cell.angle_gamma   90.00
#
_symmetry.space_group_name_H-M   'P 1'
#
loop_
_entity.id
_entity.type
_entity.pdbx_description
1 polymer ?
#
loop_
_entity_poly.entity_id
_entity_poly.type
_entity_poly.pdbx_seq_one_letter_code
_entity_poly.pdbx_strand_id
1 'polypeptide(L)'
;ANARLGFGVMIQINDTDYILNFGPLASKELQQLRSLQVNDKIIIRSNFVSYAPKYAYAIISGNYVERGGKLIYKSIPRKGGC
;
A
#
# COMPACT_ATOMS: atom_id res chain seq x y z
N ALA A 1 7.91 21.99 8.67
CA ALA A 1 7.62 21.26 7.44
C ALA A 1 7.37 19.79 7.79
N ASN A 2 6.12 19.30 7.73
CA ASN A 2 5.82 17.88 7.98
C ASN A 2 5.79 17.15 6.63
N ALA A 3 6.94 16.55 6.26
CA ALA A 3 7.01 15.68 5.08
C ALA A 3 6.08 14.49 5.29
N ARG A 4 5.10 14.31 4.39
CA ARG A 4 4.28 13.10 4.36
C ARG A 4 5.14 11.96 3.81
N LEU A 5 5.57 11.07 4.69
CA LEU A 5 6.39 9.93 4.30
C LEU A 5 5.52 8.90 3.58
N GLY A 6 6.06 8.35 2.48
CA GLY A 6 5.50 7.20 1.83
C GLY A 6 5.71 5.94 2.66
N PHE A 7 4.76 5.01 2.59
CA PHE A 7 4.93 3.66 3.14
C PHE A 7 4.84 2.66 2.00
N GLY A 8 5.79 1.72 1.98
CA GLY A 8 5.76 0.61 1.05
C GLY A 8 6.33 -0.65 1.69
N VAL A 9 5.80 -1.79 1.27
CA VAL A 9 6.18 -3.12 1.76
C VAL A 9 6.29 -4.08 0.60
N MET A 10 7.10 -5.13 0.75
CA MET A 10 7.10 -6.25 -0.19
C MET A 10 5.93 -7.16 0.13
N ILE A 11 5.24 -7.62 -0.91
CA ILE A 11 4.16 -8.59 -0.80
C ILE A 11 4.34 -9.67 -1.86
N GLN A 12 3.76 -10.84 -1.60
CA GLN A 12 3.71 -11.94 -2.55
C GLN A 12 2.25 -12.19 -2.94
N ILE A 13 1.97 -12.28 -4.24
CA ILE A 13 0.66 -12.60 -4.81
C ILE A 13 0.87 -13.73 -5.82
N ASN A 14 0.22 -14.87 -5.62
CA ASN A 14 0.36 -16.06 -6.50
C ASN A 14 1.82 -16.36 -6.83
N ASP A 15 2.64 -16.51 -5.79
CA ASP A 15 4.08 -16.81 -5.87
C ASP A 15 4.95 -15.74 -6.56
N THR A 16 4.39 -14.56 -6.87
CA THR A 16 5.11 -13.45 -7.48
C THR A 16 5.26 -12.28 -6.51
N ASP A 17 6.47 -11.71 -6.45
CA ASP A 17 6.79 -10.59 -5.57
C ASP A 17 6.46 -9.23 -6.18
N TYR A 18 5.88 -8.35 -5.37
CA TYR A 18 5.51 -6.98 -5.74
C TYR A 18 5.89 -6.00 -4.63
N ILE A 19 6.15 -4.75 -5.04
CA ILE A 19 6.24 -3.64 -4.10
C ILE A 19 4.84 -3.05 -3.95
N LEU A 20 4.25 -3.14 -2.76
CA LEU A 20 3.00 -2.45 -2.44
C LEU A 20 3.33 -1.05 -1.93
N ASN A 21 2.81 -0.02 -2.59
CA ASN A 21 3.03 1.38 -2.23
C ASN A 21 1.70 2.08 -1.92
N PHE A 22 1.68 2.86 -0.83
CA PHE A 22 0.52 3.62 -0.37
C PHE A 22 0.61 5.12 -0.64
N GLY A 23 1.75 5.59 -1.15
CA GLY A 23 1.99 7.02 -1.35
C GLY A 23 2.05 7.79 -0.03
N PRO A 24 1.89 9.13 -0.05
CA PRO A 24 2.03 9.97 1.14
C PRO A 24 0.84 9.78 2.10
N LEU A 25 1.12 9.26 3.30
CA LEU A 25 0.11 8.94 4.30
C LEU A 25 0.07 9.95 5.46
N ALA A 26 -1.07 10.03 6.14
CA ALA A 26 -1.15 10.66 7.45
C ALA A 26 -0.55 9.74 8.54
N SER A 27 -0.03 10.32 9.63
CA SER A 27 0.64 9.56 10.70
C SER A 27 -0.22 8.43 11.30
N LYS A 28 -1.54 8.61 11.37
CA LYS A 28 -2.48 7.60 11.91
C LYS A 28 -2.63 6.40 10.97
N GLU A 29 -2.78 6.62 9.67
CA GLU A 29 -2.86 5.56 8.65
C GLU A 29 -1.54 4.78 8.59
N LEU A 30 -0.42 5.52 8.68
CA LEU A 30 0.92 4.95 8.72
C LEU A 30 1.11 4.02 9.91
N GLN A 31 0.61 4.38 11.10
CA GLN A 31 0.71 3.52 12.29
C GLN A 31 -0.04 2.19 12.12
N GLN A 32 -1.22 2.20 11.50
CA GLN A 32 -1.98 0.97 11.24
C GLN A 32 -1.25 0.07 10.25
N LEU A 33 -0.67 0.64 9.20
CA LEU A 33 0.10 -0.12 8.21
C LEU A 33 1.46 -0.62 8.76
N ARG A 34 2.08 0.10 9.70
CA ARG A 34 3.29 -0.36 10.41
C ARG A 34 3.05 -1.54 11.34
N SER A 35 1.79 -1.88 11.64
CA SER A 35 1.46 -3.09 12.41
C SER A 35 1.51 -4.39 11.59
N LEU A 36 1.72 -4.29 10.27
CA LEU A 36 1.91 -5.44 9.39
C LEU A 36 3.25 -6.13 9.70
N GLN A 37 3.20 -7.45 9.80
CA GLN A 37 4.33 -8.32 10.03
C GLN A 37 4.58 -9.21 8.81
N VAL A 38 5.79 -9.76 8.71
CA VAL A 38 6.14 -10.74 7.68
C VAL A 38 5.21 -11.95 7.81
N ASN A 39 4.75 -12.48 6.68
CA ASN A 39 3.76 -13.56 6.56
C ASN A 39 2.32 -13.20 6.94
N ASP A 40 2.00 -11.93 7.17
CA ASP A 40 0.61 -11.52 7.30
C ASP A 40 -0.19 -11.76 6.02
N LYS A 41 -1.37 -12.36 6.19
CA LYS A 41 -2.35 -12.49 5.11
C LYS A 41 -3.23 -11.26 5.09
N ILE A 42 -3.14 -10.50 4.01
CA ILE A 42 -3.94 -9.29 3.77
C ILE A 42 -4.68 -9.40 2.43
N ILE A 43 -5.84 -8.75 2.36
CA ILE A 43 -6.57 -8.53 1.11
C ILE A 43 -6.26 -7.12 0.66
N ILE A 44 -5.75 -6.99 -0.55
CA ILE A 44 -5.51 -5.68 -1.18
C ILE A 44 -6.48 -5.45 -2.32
N ARG A 45 -6.83 -4.18 -2.58
CA ARG A 45 -7.41 -3.77 -3.87
C ARG A 45 -6.59 -2.63 -4.44
N SER A 46 -6.21 -2.78 -5.70
CA SER A 46 -5.43 -1.82 -6.46
C SER A 46 -6.15 -1.48 -7.76
N ASN A 47 -5.97 -0.25 -8.21
CA ASN A 47 -6.43 0.20 -9.52
C ASN A 47 -5.28 0.36 -10.52
N PHE A 48 -4.02 0.25 -10.09
CA PHE A 48 -2.86 0.54 -10.92
C PHE A 48 -1.65 -0.32 -10.57
N VAL A 49 -0.91 -0.70 -11.61
CA VAL A 49 0.40 -1.37 -11.53
C VAL A 49 1.38 -0.56 -12.36
N SER A 50 2.55 -0.29 -11.79
CA SER A 50 3.63 0.46 -12.43
C SER A 50 4.89 -0.37 -12.53
N TYR A 51 5.62 -0.17 -13.63
CA TYR A 51 6.95 -0.75 -13.86
C TYR A 51 7.94 0.39 -13.99
N ALA A 52 8.87 0.48 -13.05
CA ALA A 52 9.91 1.50 -13.11
C ALA A 52 11.28 0.82 -13.26
N PRO A 53 12.15 1.31 -14.17
CA PRO A 53 13.41 0.65 -14.53
C PRO A 53 14.41 0.56 -13.36
N LYS A 54 14.18 1.30 -12.27
CA LYS A 54 14.99 1.24 -11.05
C LYS A 54 14.70 0.01 -10.18
N TYR A 55 13.52 -0.60 -10.30
CA TYR A 55 13.09 -1.70 -9.45
C TYR A 55 12.93 -2.99 -10.27
N ALA A 56 13.41 -4.11 -9.73
CA ALA A 56 13.21 -5.43 -10.32
C ALA A 56 11.77 -5.95 -10.15
N TYR A 57 10.97 -5.30 -9.30
CA TYR A 57 9.61 -5.69 -8.95
C TYR A 57 8.59 -4.65 -9.43
N ALA A 58 7.44 -5.14 -9.89
CA ALA A 58 6.32 -4.26 -10.22
C ALA A 58 5.76 -3.59 -8.95
N ILE A 59 5.34 -2.33 -9.09
CA ILE A 59 4.80 -1.53 -7.99
C ILE A 59 3.27 -1.52 -8.09
N ILE A 60 2.59 -1.97 -7.05
CA ILE A 60 1.13 -1.96 -6.94
C ILE A 60 0.71 -0.80 -6.04
N SER A 61 -0.28 -0.01 -6.47
CA SER A 61 -0.89 1.01 -5.60
C SER A 61 -1.88 0.37 -4.62
N GLY A 62 -1.60 0.44 -3.32
CA GLY A 62 -2.53 -0.05 -2.31
C GLY A 62 -3.64 0.96 -2.04
N ASN A 63 -4.83 0.78 -2.62
CA ASN A 63 -5.98 1.67 -2.36
C ASN A 63 -6.87 1.17 -1.21
N TYR A 64 -6.85 -0.13 -0.94
CA TYR A 64 -7.63 -0.78 0.10
C TYR A 64 -6.79 -1.91 0.68
N VAL A 65 -6.75 -2.02 2.01
CA VAL A 65 -6.12 -3.13 2.71
C VAL A 65 -6.99 -3.59 3.86
N GLU A 66 -7.20 -4.89 3.91
CA GLU A 66 -7.94 -5.57 4.96
C GLU A 66 -7.11 -6.71 5.53
N ARG A 67 -7.16 -6.89 6.85
CA ARG A 67 -6.49 -7.97 7.58
C ARG A 67 -7.54 -8.67 8.44
N GLY A 68 -7.76 -9.95 8.21
CA GLY A 68 -8.71 -10.76 8.99
C GLY A 68 -10.13 -10.20 9.04
N GLY A 69 -10.66 -9.66 7.93
CA GLY A 69 -12.00 -9.07 7.89
C GLY A 69 -12.08 -7.61 8.38
N LYS A 70 -10.99 -7.05 8.91
CA LYS A 70 -10.94 -5.67 9.40
C LYS A 70 -10.24 -4.74 8.41
N LEU A 71 -10.92 -3.65 8.05
CA LEU A 71 -10.35 -2.58 7.25
C LEU A 71 -9.22 -1.88 8.02
N ILE A 72 -7.99 -1.97 7.52
CA ILE A 72 -6.82 -1.31 8.13
C ILE A 72 -6.38 -0.07 7.35
N TYR A 73 -6.70 0.00 6.05
CA TYR A 73 -6.40 1.16 5.23
C TYR A 73 -7.37 1.27 4.06
N LYS A 74 -7.84 2.48 3.76
CA LYS A 74 -8.58 2.81 2.55
C LYS A 74 -8.19 4.20 2.09
N SER A 75 -7.63 4.29 0.89
CA SER A 75 -7.38 5.56 0.23
C SER A 75 -8.73 6.21 -0.07
N ILE A 76 -8.95 7.40 0.49
CA ILE A 76 -10.10 8.23 0.16
C ILE A 76 -9.71 9.02 -1.09
N PRO A 77 -10.33 8.78 -2.26
CA PRO A 77 -10.08 9.61 -3.43
C PRO A 77 -10.38 11.06 -3.05
N ARG A 78 -9.42 11.95 -3.28
CA ARG A 78 -9.63 13.38 -3.04
C ARG A 78 -10.82 13.82 -3.87
N LYS A 79 -11.89 14.30 -3.23
CA LYS A 79 -12.96 15.03 -3.94
C LYS A 79 -12.30 16.27 -4.56
N GLY A 80 -12.11 16.27 -5.88
CA GLY A 80 -11.58 17.41 -6.64
C GLY A 80 -10.11 17.30 -7.07
N GLY A 81 -9.71 16.20 -7.71
CA GLY A 81 -8.50 16.18 -8.56
C GLY A 81 -8.94 16.11 -10.03
N CYS A 82 -8.31 16.92 -10.90
CA CYS A 82 -8.60 17.06 -12.33
C CYS A 82 -8.96 15.75 -13.04
#